data_AF-A0A9E2LI26-F1
#
_entry.id   AF-A0A9E2LI26-F1
#
_cell.length_a   1.000
_cell.length_b   1.000
_cell.length_c   1.000
_cell.angle_alpha   90.00
_cell.angle_beta   90.00
_cell.angle_gamma   90.00
#
_symmetry.space_group_name_H-M   'P 1'
#
loop_
_entity.id
_entity.type
_entity.pdbx_description
1 polymer ?
#
loop_
_entity_poly.entity_id
_entity_poly.type
_entity_poly.pdbx_seq_one_letter_code
_entity_poly.pdbx_strand_id
1 'polypeptide(L)'
;MKKIWFAVTVLFVSLMLAGCQESDTKSFKVEVVSINGSILLSEDIIFNEDDVSDVVELIDQALDLDYSTSDYGTFVNGIGEFYPTEHEATYNYYFALYINDEMSTTGIDNIVLTDGMKISFVETTMLDQIDLKVDQIIQLFLTNYYDTYINDQQFEHFVLASVKQLNLHGYESPILTQSSIDFPVENLLRENAANSFKTAIFESAFNLDLTTTQSALSGFEVMGTYDGMALLNALLLVDGSQTQKDSVLSALLTFAEGQSYLDADYAGMMLLALSPYKDDSSTQNAIEFMTEYIQSELTVDGVNAYGSANASSTASVIIGLVAQGINPRSEAYAIEGIDLIEALLAFEINGAFQWQLSDEQADMMFSTPQAFSALVAYKIYRDVRGNPAFNLFDF
;
A
#
# COMPACT_ATOMS: atom_id res chain seq x y z
N MET A 1 50.81 24.10 11.73
CA MET A 1 50.99 25.31 12.56
C MET A 1 49.96 25.27 13.68
N LYS A 2 50.42 25.35 14.93
CA LYS A 2 49.62 25.38 16.16
C LYS A 2 48.66 26.56 16.17
N LYS A 3 47.41 26.39 16.64
CA LYS A 3 46.78 27.26 17.65
C LYS A 3 45.82 26.44 18.50
N ILE A 4 46.16 26.41 19.79
CA ILE A 4 45.42 25.90 20.94
C ILE A 4 44.52 27.03 21.42
N TRP A 5 43.24 26.79 21.67
CA TRP A 5 42.33 27.67 22.42
C TRP A 5 41.50 26.77 23.36
N PHE A 6 41.96 26.59 24.60
CA PHE A 6 41.47 27.26 25.82
C PHE A 6 40.01 26.91 26.16
N ALA A 7 39.86 25.84 26.95
CA ALA A 7 38.64 25.56 27.69
C ALA A 7 38.48 26.66 28.77
N VAL A 8 37.41 27.43 28.67
CA VAL A 8 36.98 28.33 29.74
C VAL A 8 36.10 27.51 30.67
N THR A 9 36.68 27.04 31.77
CA THR A 9 35.94 26.48 32.89
C THR A 9 35.22 27.63 33.60
N VAL A 10 33.91 27.76 33.37
CA VAL A 10 33.07 28.67 34.14
C VAL A 10 32.81 28.02 35.50
N LEU A 11 33.44 28.59 36.52
CA LEU A 11 33.28 28.22 37.92
C LEU A 11 31.91 28.75 38.41
N PHE A 12 30.93 27.87 38.59
CA PHE A 12 29.67 28.23 39.25
C PHE A 12 29.95 28.43 40.75
N VAL A 13 29.99 29.70 41.18
CA VAL A 13 30.04 30.08 42.59
C VAL A 13 28.62 29.96 43.14
N SER A 14 28.39 28.98 44.00
CA SER A 14 27.16 28.84 44.79
C SER A 14 27.11 29.93 45.88
N LEU A 15 26.44 31.04 45.59
CA LEU A 15 25.94 31.95 46.61
C LEU A 15 24.58 31.43 47.07
N MET A 16 24.58 30.68 48.17
CA MET A 16 23.36 30.42 48.93
C MET A 16 22.87 31.73 49.55
N LEU A 17 21.91 32.37 48.88
CA LEU A 17 21.01 33.32 49.51
C LEU A 17 19.78 32.55 49.98
N ALA A 18 19.66 32.43 51.30
CA ALA A 18 18.51 31.88 51.98
C ALA A 18 17.25 32.69 51.60
N GLY A 19 16.37 32.01 50.88
CA GLY A 19 15.07 32.48 50.41
C GLY A 19 14.36 31.33 49.71
N CYS A 20 14.28 30.16 50.36
CA CYS A 20 13.51 29.02 49.88
C CYS A 20 12.01 29.37 49.96
N GLN A 21 11.44 29.79 48.83
CA GLN A 21 10.22 29.11 48.39
C GLN A 21 10.72 27.95 47.53
N GLU A 22 10.72 26.73 48.09
CA GLU A 22 10.61 25.55 47.23
C GLU A 22 9.26 25.70 46.54
N SER A 23 9.26 26.16 45.29
CA SER A 23 8.11 25.93 44.43
C SER A 23 8.06 24.41 44.25
N ASP A 24 7.04 23.76 44.78
CA ASP A 24 6.73 22.36 44.47
C ASP A 24 6.73 22.23 42.95
N THR A 25 7.83 21.73 42.39
CA THR A 25 8.04 21.70 40.95
C THR A 25 7.25 20.52 40.44
N LYS A 26 6.13 20.80 39.78
CA LYS A 26 5.23 19.76 39.26
C LYS A 26 5.73 19.30 37.91
N SER A 27 5.56 18.02 37.63
CA SER A 27 5.89 17.47 36.33
C SER A 27 4.85 16.49 35.85
N PHE A 28 4.75 16.32 34.54
CA PHE A 28 4.01 15.24 33.91
C PHE A 28 4.91 14.54 32.90
N LYS A 29 4.65 13.27 32.66
CA LYS A 29 5.39 12.45 31.73
C LYS A 29 4.68 12.41 30.37
N VAL A 30 5.45 12.52 29.30
CA VAL A 30 5.00 12.24 27.93
C VAL A 30 5.69 10.99 27.40
N GLU A 31 4.92 10.06 26.85
CA GLU A 31 5.44 8.87 26.17
C GLU A 31 4.94 8.79 24.72
N VAL A 32 5.78 8.30 23.82
CA VAL A 32 5.37 7.81 22.50
C VAL A 32 5.59 6.31 22.46
N VAL A 33 4.55 5.57 22.08
CA VAL A 33 4.53 4.10 22.10
C VAL A 33 4.18 3.60 20.71
N SER A 34 5.00 2.70 20.16
CA SER A 34 4.76 2.11 18.84
C SER A 34 3.58 1.14 18.84
N ILE A 35 3.14 0.75 17.65
CA ILE A 35 2.05 -0.24 17.45
C ILE A 35 2.33 -1.60 18.12
N ASN A 36 3.62 -1.93 18.34
CA ASN A 36 4.06 -3.15 19.00
C ASN A 36 4.23 -2.99 20.53
N GLY A 37 3.90 -1.82 21.08
CA GLY A 37 4.00 -1.52 22.52
C GLY A 37 5.39 -1.08 22.99
N SER A 38 6.33 -0.83 22.07
CA SER A 38 7.66 -0.33 22.44
C SER A 38 7.61 1.16 22.76
N ILE A 39 8.16 1.57 23.89
CA ILE A 39 8.33 2.99 24.22
C ILE A 39 9.45 3.56 23.34
N LEU A 40 9.10 4.48 22.45
CA LEU A 40 10.00 5.17 21.53
C LEU A 40 10.58 6.44 22.16
N LEU A 41 9.77 7.13 22.96
CA LEU A 41 10.11 8.36 23.66
C LEU A 41 9.48 8.36 25.06
N SER A 42 10.19 8.89 26.05
CA SER A 42 9.68 9.12 27.41
C SER A 42 10.40 10.32 28.04
N GLU A 43 9.70 11.42 28.26
CA GLU A 43 10.26 12.66 28.83
C GLU A 43 9.38 13.19 29.97
N ASP A 44 10.01 13.76 31.01
CA ASP A 44 9.31 14.44 32.10
C ASP A 44 9.32 15.96 31.85
N ILE A 45 8.15 16.55 31.68
CA ILE A 45 7.95 17.98 31.43
C ILE A 45 7.53 18.68 32.71
N ILE A 46 8.27 19.72 33.09
CA ILE A 46 7.98 20.56 34.26
C ILE A 46 6.91 21.59 33.89
N PHE A 47 5.93 21.79 34.76
CA PHE A 47 4.91 22.83 34.62
C PHE A 47 4.63 23.52 35.96
N ASN A 48 4.04 24.72 35.88
CA ASN A 48 3.57 25.45 37.05
C ASN A 48 2.03 25.46 37.04
N GLU A 49 1.40 25.19 38.20
CA GLU A 49 -0.06 25.17 38.34
C GLU A 49 -0.71 26.54 38.12
N ASP A 50 0.05 27.62 38.34
CA ASP A 50 -0.38 28.99 38.05
C ASP A 50 -0.15 29.37 36.57
N ASP A 51 0.53 28.52 35.80
CA ASP A 51 0.75 28.75 34.38
C ASP A 51 -0.52 28.40 33.59
N VAL A 52 -0.95 29.33 32.74
CA VAL A 52 -2.11 29.14 31.87
C VAL A 52 -1.70 28.51 30.53
N SER A 53 -0.42 28.08 30.42
CA SER A 53 0.11 27.44 29.23
C SER A 53 -0.70 26.21 28.86
N ASP A 54 -1.05 26.15 27.58
CA ASP A 54 -1.77 25.03 26.99
C ASP A 54 -0.88 23.77 27.06
N VAL A 55 -1.49 22.61 27.34
CA VAL A 55 -0.79 21.31 27.34
C VAL A 55 -0.09 21.08 26.01
N VAL A 56 -0.72 21.48 24.90
CA VAL A 56 -0.14 21.40 23.56
C VAL A 56 1.12 22.24 23.47
N GLU A 57 1.10 23.48 23.98
CA GLU A 57 2.27 24.38 23.96
C GLU A 57 3.41 23.85 24.83
N LEU A 58 3.11 23.30 26.01
CA LEU A 58 4.12 22.71 26.89
C LEU A 58 4.81 21.51 26.25
N ILE A 59 4.05 20.66 25.56
CA ILE A 59 4.60 19.49 24.87
C ILE A 59 5.39 19.91 23.64
N ASP A 60 4.87 20.84 22.83
CA ASP A 60 5.53 21.36 21.64
C ASP A 60 6.89 21.99 21.97
N GLN A 61 6.95 22.82 23.01
CA GLN A 61 8.21 23.43 23.46
C GLN A 61 9.25 22.41 23.93
N ALA A 62 8.81 21.28 24.49
CA ALA A 62 9.71 20.27 25.04
C ALA A 62 10.15 19.22 24.00
N LEU A 63 9.23 18.83 23.10
CA LEU A 63 9.37 17.63 22.29
C LEU A 63 9.20 17.86 20.78
N ASP A 64 8.88 19.08 20.34
CA ASP A 64 8.55 19.42 18.95
C ASP A 64 7.28 18.66 18.48
N LEU A 65 6.14 19.31 18.56
CA LEU A 65 4.85 18.67 18.29
C LEU A 65 4.35 19.06 16.90
N ASP A 66 4.19 18.08 16.02
CA ASP A 66 3.47 18.26 14.77
C ASP A 66 1.99 17.98 15.01
N TYR A 67 1.16 19.01 14.84
CA TYR A 67 -0.28 18.91 15.03
C TYR A 67 -1.07 19.75 14.05
N SER A 68 -2.31 19.31 13.81
CA SER A 68 -3.31 20.04 13.05
C SER A 68 -4.48 20.42 13.96
N THR A 69 -5.15 21.53 13.65
CA THR A 69 -6.32 22.00 14.40
C THR A 69 -7.56 21.94 13.52
N SER A 70 -8.68 21.57 14.13
CA SER A 70 -10.00 21.52 13.48
C SER A 70 -11.09 21.99 14.45
N ASP A 71 -12.33 22.09 13.97
CA ASP A 71 -13.50 22.35 14.82
C ASP A 71 -13.71 21.26 15.91
N TYR A 72 -13.06 20.11 15.77
CA TYR A 72 -13.13 18.98 16.70
C TYR A 72 -11.96 18.94 17.72
N GLY A 73 -11.01 19.87 17.62
CA GLY A 73 -9.83 19.95 18.49
C GLY A 73 -8.51 19.73 17.75
N THR A 74 -7.43 19.62 18.53
CA THR A 74 -6.06 19.37 18.09
C THR A 74 -5.84 17.89 17.86
N PHE A 75 -5.33 17.57 16.67
CA PHE A 75 -4.93 16.23 16.26
C PHE A 75 -3.41 16.19 16.13
N VAL A 76 -2.77 15.31 16.90
CA VAL A 76 -1.32 15.14 16.89
C VAL A 76 -0.92 14.21 15.74
N ASN A 77 -0.14 14.75 14.81
CA ASN A 77 0.37 14.04 13.65
C ASN A 77 1.69 13.32 13.99
N GLY A 78 2.54 13.95 14.81
CA GLY A 78 3.88 13.48 15.15
C GLY A 78 4.43 14.13 16.42
N ILE A 79 5.35 13.45 17.09
CA ILE A 79 6.07 13.98 18.26
C ILE A 79 7.57 13.74 18.05
N GLY A 80 8.34 14.82 17.90
CA GLY A 80 9.74 14.77 17.51
C GLY A 80 9.92 14.08 16.15
N GLU A 81 10.75 13.04 16.09
CA GLU A 81 10.95 12.23 14.87
C GLU A 81 9.95 11.07 14.73
N PHE A 82 9.02 10.91 15.69
CA PHE A 82 8.11 9.77 15.74
C PHE A 82 6.75 10.12 15.13
N TYR A 83 6.45 9.42 14.03
CA TYR A 83 5.17 9.48 13.33
C TYR A 83 4.55 8.08 13.28
N PRO A 84 3.21 7.96 13.14
CA PRO A 84 2.57 6.67 12.90
C PRO A 84 3.12 5.98 11.64
N THR A 85 3.01 4.66 11.60
CA THR A 85 3.40 3.82 10.46
C THR A 85 2.76 4.35 9.18
N GLU A 86 3.56 4.49 8.12
CA GLU A 86 3.11 4.98 6.81
C GLU A 86 2.38 6.34 6.89
N HIS A 87 2.83 7.21 7.80
CA HIS A 87 2.33 8.59 7.89
C HIS A 87 2.34 9.29 6.53
N GLU A 88 1.32 10.10 6.27
CA GLU A 88 0.99 10.73 4.98
C GLU A 88 0.56 9.78 3.84
N ALA A 89 0.97 8.52 3.85
CA ALA A 89 0.57 7.53 2.85
C ALA A 89 -0.84 6.97 3.12
N THR A 90 -1.19 6.79 4.39
CA THR A 90 -2.48 6.23 4.80
C THR A 90 -3.06 6.93 6.04
N TYR A 91 -4.38 6.87 6.19
CA TYR A 91 -5.09 7.36 7.37
C TYR A 91 -5.35 6.26 8.42
N ASN A 92 -4.89 5.05 8.15
CA ASN A 92 -5.22 3.88 8.96
C ASN A 92 -4.45 3.81 10.28
N TYR A 93 -3.27 4.41 10.35
CA TYR A 93 -2.43 4.44 11.55
C TYR A 93 -2.43 5.84 12.17
N TYR A 94 -2.60 5.92 13.49
CA TYR A 94 -2.70 7.18 14.22
C TYR A 94 -2.27 7.03 15.67
N PHE A 95 -1.99 8.14 16.36
CA PHE A 95 -1.76 8.13 17.80
C PHE A 95 -3.07 8.23 18.57
N ALA A 96 -3.39 7.21 19.36
CA ALA A 96 -4.40 7.27 20.40
C ALA A 96 -3.81 7.89 21.66
N LEU A 97 -4.57 8.79 22.27
CA LEU A 97 -4.18 9.48 23.49
C LEU A 97 -4.57 8.67 24.72
N TYR A 98 -3.62 8.46 25.63
CA TYR A 98 -3.85 7.81 26.93
C TYR A 98 -3.43 8.74 28.05
N ILE A 99 -4.20 8.73 29.14
CA ILE A 99 -3.93 9.51 30.35
C ILE A 99 -3.88 8.51 31.50
N ASN A 100 -2.73 8.42 32.17
CA ASN A 100 -2.48 7.46 33.25
C ASN A 100 -2.86 6.01 32.87
N ASP A 101 -2.43 5.57 31.69
CA ASP A 101 -2.70 4.24 31.13
C ASP A 101 -4.17 3.96 30.74
N GLU A 102 -5.06 4.94 30.83
CA GLU A 102 -6.44 4.84 30.36
C GLU A 102 -6.63 5.63 29.05
N MET A 103 -7.30 5.02 28.06
CA MET A 103 -7.56 5.69 26.78
C MET A 103 -8.43 6.93 27.00
N SER A 104 -7.96 8.07 26.51
CA SER A 104 -8.67 9.34 26.61
C SER A 104 -9.85 9.38 25.64
N THR A 105 -10.99 9.89 26.11
CA THR A 105 -12.15 10.19 25.27
C THR A 105 -12.22 11.67 24.86
N THR A 106 -11.26 12.48 25.30
CA THR A 106 -11.15 13.91 25.00
C THR A 106 -9.84 14.22 24.30
N GLY A 107 -9.84 15.23 23.43
CA GLY A 107 -8.62 15.72 22.79
C GLY A 107 -7.63 16.31 23.79
N ILE A 108 -6.37 16.42 23.36
CA ILE A 108 -5.25 16.91 24.16
C ILE A 108 -5.48 18.32 24.73
N ASP A 109 -6.26 19.16 24.03
CA ASP A 109 -6.62 20.52 24.45
C ASP A 109 -7.42 20.57 25.75
N ASN A 110 -8.06 19.46 26.13
CA ASN A 110 -8.95 19.39 27.28
C ASN A 110 -8.30 18.72 28.50
N ILE A 111 -7.00 18.40 28.43
CA ILE A 111 -6.28 17.79 29.54
C ILE A 111 -6.03 18.82 30.63
N VAL A 112 -6.42 18.48 31.86
CA VAL A 112 -6.07 19.24 33.05
C VAL A 112 -4.86 18.56 33.70
N LEU A 113 -3.69 19.19 33.63
CA LEU A 113 -2.46 18.63 34.17
C LEU A 113 -2.51 18.48 35.69
N THR A 114 -1.99 17.35 36.18
CA THR A 114 -1.76 17.10 37.60
C THR A 114 -0.34 16.58 37.81
N ASP A 115 0.26 16.85 38.96
CA ASP A 115 1.59 16.37 39.29
C ASP A 115 1.69 14.83 39.18
N GLY A 116 2.72 14.34 38.50
CA GLY A 116 2.94 12.92 38.23
C GLY A 116 2.01 12.30 37.19
N MET A 117 1.18 13.08 36.49
CA MET A 117 0.34 12.58 35.38
C MET A 117 1.22 11.99 34.28
N LYS A 118 0.72 10.96 33.59
CA LYS A 118 1.30 10.42 32.37
C LYS A 118 0.37 10.63 31.18
N ILE A 119 0.89 11.19 30.11
CA ILE A 119 0.24 11.34 28.80
C ILE A 119 0.99 10.47 27.81
N SER A 120 0.34 9.49 27.21
CA SER A 120 0.97 8.59 26.23
C SER A 120 0.29 8.72 24.87
N PHE A 121 1.07 8.89 23.82
CA PHE A 121 0.67 8.80 22.42
C PHE A 121 0.97 7.38 21.95
N VAL A 122 -0.06 6.54 21.90
CA VAL A 122 0.07 5.14 21.56
C VAL A 122 -0.38 4.95 20.12
N GLU A 123 0.54 4.56 19.26
CA GLU A 123 0.23 4.25 17.87
C GLU A 123 -0.77 3.08 17.82
N THR A 124 -1.82 3.27 17.03
CA THR A 124 -2.92 2.34 16.86
C THR A 124 -3.39 2.35 15.40
N THR A 125 -4.27 1.42 15.06
CA THR A 125 -4.77 1.23 13.70
C THR A 125 -6.30 1.07 13.66
N MET A 126 -6.90 1.48 12.55
CA MET A 126 -8.30 1.16 12.22
C MET A 126 -8.45 -0.15 11.44
N LEU A 127 -7.35 -0.78 11.03
CA LEU A 127 -7.37 -2.04 10.29
C LEU A 127 -7.82 -3.20 11.16
N ASP A 128 -8.58 -4.11 10.57
CA ASP A 128 -8.87 -5.40 11.20
C ASP A 128 -7.66 -6.36 11.12
N GLN A 129 -7.80 -7.55 11.70
CA GLN A 129 -6.70 -8.52 11.75
C GLN A 129 -6.29 -9.05 10.37
N ILE A 130 -7.22 -9.12 9.42
CA ILE A 130 -6.96 -9.58 8.05
C ILE A 130 -6.18 -8.50 7.30
N ASP A 131 -6.61 -7.26 7.43
CA ASP A 131 -5.95 -6.11 6.82
C ASP A 131 -4.54 -5.86 7.35
N LEU A 132 -4.33 -6.08 8.65
CA LEU A 132 -2.98 -6.07 9.23
C LEU A 132 -2.12 -7.20 8.70
N LYS A 133 -2.70 -8.39 8.47
CA LYS A 133 -1.98 -9.52 7.89
C LYS A 133 -1.59 -9.24 6.43
N VAL A 134 -2.42 -8.54 5.66
CA VAL A 134 -2.08 -8.06 4.31
C VAL A 134 -0.84 -7.19 4.35
N ASP A 135 -0.83 -6.15 5.20
CA ASP A 135 0.31 -5.22 5.32
C ASP A 135 1.59 -5.96 5.73
N GLN A 136 1.49 -6.88 6.69
CA GLN A 136 2.61 -7.72 7.11
C GLN A 136 3.16 -8.56 5.95
N ILE A 137 2.31 -9.23 5.19
CA ILE A 137 2.75 -10.11 4.08
C ILE A 137 3.42 -9.30 2.97
N ILE A 138 2.92 -8.11 2.65
CA ILE A 138 3.57 -7.20 1.70
C ILE A 138 5.01 -6.91 2.17
N GLN A 139 5.20 -6.54 3.44
CA GLN A 139 6.53 -6.25 3.97
C GLN A 139 7.43 -7.49 4.05
N LEU A 140 6.88 -8.66 4.41
CA LEU A 140 7.60 -9.94 4.37
C LEU A 140 8.07 -10.27 2.95
N PHE A 141 7.23 -10.06 1.94
CA PHE A 141 7.60 -10.27 0.54
C PHE A 141 8.73 -9.33 0.12
N LEU A 142 8.58 -8.03 0.39
CA LEU A 142 9.57 -7.02 0.03
C LEU A 142 10.92 -7.30 0.68
N THR A 143 10.92 -7.77 1.93
CA THR A 143 12.13 -8.09 2.67
C THR A 143 12.83 -9.35 2.14
N ASN A 144 12.06 -10.41 1.84
CA ASN A 144 12.63 -11.74 1.61
C ASN A 144 12.79 -12.09 0.12
N TYR A 145 11.96 -11.53 -0.75
CA TYR A 145 11.83 -12.00 -2.14
C TYR A 145 11.97 -10.92 -3.21
N TYR A 146 11.95 -9.63 -2.86
CA TYR A 146 12.09 -8.54 -3.84
C TYR A 146 13.27 -8.76 -4.83
N ASP A 147 14.48 -9.03 -4.31
CA ASP A 147 15.69 -9.24 -5.13
C ASP A 147 15.63 -10.49 -6.02
N THR A 148 14.71 -11.43 -5.73
CA THR A 148 14.48 -12.59 -6.61
C THR A 148 13.82 -12.16 -7.91
N TYR A 149 12.93 -11.17 -7.84
CA TYR A 149 12.10 -10.75 -8.96
C TYR A 149 12.66 -9.54 -9.70
N ILE A 150 13.43 -8.67 -9.05
CA ILE A 150 13.94 -7.43 -9.64
C ILE A 150 15.43 -7.32 -9.33
N ASN A 151 16.27 -7.42 -10.36
CA ASN A 151 17.72 -7.32 -10.26
C ASN A 151 18.36 -7.01 -11.64
N ASP A 152 19.70 -7.07 -11.71
CA ASP A 152 20.49 -6.77 -12.91
C ASP A 152 20.30 -7.79 -14.06
N GLN A 153 19.65 -8.92 -13.80
CA GLN A 153 19.44 -9.99 -14.78
C GLN A 153 17.99 -10.14 -15.23
N GLN A 154 17.02 -9.77 -14.39
CA GLN A 154 15.61 -9.95 -14.67
C GLN A 154 14.72 -8.96 -13.92
N PHE A 155 13.51 -8.78 -14.44
CA PHE A 155 12.41 -8.15 -13.72
C PHE A 155 11.12 -8.96 -13.93
N GLU A 156 10.31 -9.08 -12.88
CA GLU A 156 8.93 -9.56 -12.95
C GLU A 156 7.99 -8.33 -12.99
N HIS A 157 7.16 -8.24 -14.03
CA HIS A 157 6.39 -7.03 -14.34
C HIS A 157 5.26 -6.70 -13.35
N PHE A 158 4.62 -7.70 -12.73
CA PHE A 158 3.61 -7.49 -11.69
C PHE A 158 4.26 -6.96 -10.42
N VAL A 159 5.38 -7.55 -10.01
CA VAL A 159 6.17 -7.08 -8.86
C VAL A 159 6.69 -5.66 -9.10
N LEU A 160 7.22 -5.37 -10.29
CA LEU A 160 7.72 -4.04 -10.63
C LEU A 160 6.62 -2.98 -10.58
N ALA A 161 5.45 -3.26 -11.19
CA ALA A 161 4.29 -2.37 -11.12
C ALA A 161 3.84 -2.14 -9.67
N SER A 162 3.83 -3.18 -8.85
CA SER A 162 3.42 -3.10 -7.44
C SER A 162 4.36 -2.22 -6.61
N VAL A 163 5.68 -2.42 -6.73
CA VAL A 163 6.67 -1.58 -6.03
C VAL A 163 6.61 -0.14 -6.53
N LYS A 164 6.39 0.08 -7.83
CA LYS A 164 6.16 1.42 -8.39
C LYS A 164 4.95 2.10 -7.76
N GLN A 165 3.83 1.38 -7.63
CA GLN A 165 2.63 1.92 -7.01
C GLN A 165 2.83 2.21 -5.52
N LEU A 166 3.54 1.34 -4.78
CA LEU A 166 3.91 1.61 -3.40
C LEU A 166 4.73 2.90 -3.26
N ASN A 167 5.75 3.08 -4.11
CA ASN A 167 6.56 4.30 -4.16
C ASN A 167 5.71 5.54 -4.46
N LEU A 168 4.81 5.48 -5.44
CA LEU A 168 3.95 6.61 -5.84
C LEU A 168 2.99 7.05 -4.75
N HIS A 169 2.55 6.11 -3.91
CA HIS A 169 1.60 6.35 -2.83
C HIS A 169 2.28 6.54 -1.46
N GLY A 170 3.61 6.61 -1.42
CA GLY A 170 4.36 6.91 -0.19
C GLY A 170 4.51 5.73 0.80
N TYR A 171 4.18 4.51 0.38
CA TYR A 171 4.32 3.33 1.24
C TYR A 171 5.76 2.88 1.38
N GLU A 172 6.11 2.31 2.54
CA GLU A 172 7.43 1.75 2.78
C GLU A 172 7.72 0.62 1.77
N SER A 173 8.72 0.85 0.94
CA SER A 173 9.08 -0.05 -0.15
C SER A 173 10.48 0.25 -0.68
N PRO A 174 11.15 -0.71 -1.37
CA PRO A 174 12.39 -0.44 -2.09
C PRO A 174 12.21 0.72 -3.08
N ILE A 175 13.15 1.67 -3.06
CA ILE A 175 13.09 2.83 -3.95
C ILE A 175 13.49 2.39 -5.36
N LEU A 176 12.58 2.55 -6.32
CA LEU A 176 12.85 2.30 -7.73
C LEU A 176 13.56 3.49 -8.37
N THR A 177 14.86 3.33 -8.61
CA THR A 177 15.62 4.19 -9.52
C THR A 177 16.23 3.35 -10.64
N GLN A 178 16.45 3.92 -11.82
CA GLN A 178 17.14 3.19 -12.89
C GLN A 178 18.55 2.75 -12.45
N SER A 179 19.21 3.58 -11.63
CA SER A 179 20.51 3.25 -11.04
C SER A 179 20.49 2.13 -10.00
N SER A 180 19.34 1.79 -9.42
CA SER A 180 19.26 0.78 -8.35
C SER A 180 19.05 -0.65 -8.84
N ILE A 181 18.63 -0.85 -10.10
CA ILE A 181 18.30 -2.18 -10.63
C ILE A 181 19.31 -2.65 -11.68
N ASP A 182 20.01 -1.73 -12.36
CA ASP A 182 21.07 -2.00 -13.36
C ASP A 182 20.67 -3.03 -14.46
N PHE A 183 19.37 -3.21 -14.71
CA PHE A 183 18.86 -4.09 -15.76
C PHE A 183 19.16 -3.47 -17.15
N PRO A 184 19.82 -4.21 -18.07
CA PRO A 184 20.19 -3.68 -19.39
C PRO A 184 18.96 -3.43 -20.27
N VAL A 185 18.71 -2.18 -20.66
CA VAL A 185 17.56 -1.78 -21.50
C VAL A 185 17.55 -2.46 -22.87
N GLU A 186 18.71 -2.89 -23.36
CA GLU A 186 18.86 -3.68 -24.60
C GLU A 186 18.25 -5.09 -24.51
N ASN A 187 18.02 -5.60 -23.29
CA ASN A 187 17.38 -6.90 -23.07
C ASN A 187 15.84 -6.81 -23.11
N LEU A 188 15.27 -5.61 -23.27
CA LEU A 188 13.81 -5.42 -23.35
C LEU A 188 13.24 -5.97 -24.65
N LEU A 189 12.25 -6.86 -24.51
CA LEU A 189 11.65 -7.66 -25.57
C LEU A 189 10.34 -7.03 -26.09
N ARG A 190 10.13 -7.06 -27.40
CA ARG A 190 8.99 -6.40 -28.09
C ARG A 190 8.48 -7.21 -29.29
N GLU A 191 8.63 -8.52 -29.26
CA GLU A 191 8.29 -9.42 -30.38
C GLU A 191 6.80 -9.82 -30.43
N ASN A 192 6.05 -9.58 -29.35
CA ASN A 192 4.61 -9.82 -29.25
C ASN A 192 3.98 -8.87 -28.23
N ALA A 193 2.64 -8.81 -28.15
CA ALA A 193 1.95 -7.86 -27.28
C ALA A 193 2.28 -8.06 -25.79
N ALA A 194 2.40 -9.31 -25.33
CA ALA A 194 2.74 -9.60 -23.93
C ALA A 194 4.15 -9.10 -23.55
N ASN A 195 5.15 -9.32 -24.40
CA ASN A 195 6.51 -8.84 -24.13
C ASN A 195 6.61 -7.32 -24.26
N SER A 196 5.92 -6.72 -25.23
CA SER A 196 5.82 -5.26 -25.33
C SER A 196 5.08 -4.66 -24.13
N PHE A 197 4.09 -5.33 -23.56
CA PHE A 197 3.41 -4.87 -22.34
C PHE A 197 4.36 -4.85 -21.13
N LYS A 198 5.12 -5.93 -20.91
CA LYS A 198 6.16 -6.00 -19.86
C LYS A 198 7.19 -4.89 -20.03
N THR A 199 7.64 -4.67 -21.27
CA THR A 199 8.58 -3.60 -21.60
C THR A 199 7.99 -2.22 -21.35
N ALA A 200 6.73 -2.00 -21.71
CA ALA A 200 6.05 -0.73 -21.45
C ALA A 200 5.98 -0.46 -19.93
N ILE A 201 5.63 -1.47 -19.12
CA ILE A 201 5.63 -1.36 -17.64
C ILE A 201 7.00 -0.95 -17.12
N PHE A 202 8.05 -1.60 -17.60
CA PHE A 202 9.42 -1.27 -17.21
C PHE A 202 9.77 0.18 -17.57
N GLU A 203 9.54 0.57 -18.82
CA GLU A 203 9.85 1.91 -19.30
C GLU A 203 9.06 2.99 -18.54
N SER A 204 7.75 2.79 -18.31
CA SER A 204 6.92 3.72 -17.54
C SER A 204 7.34 3.80 -16.07
N ALA A 205 7.66 2.67 -15.43
CA ALA A 205 8.08 2.64 -14.03
C ALA A 205 9.32 3.53 -13.79
N PHE A 206 10.25 3.56 -14.75
CA PHE A 206 11.48 4.36 -14.71
C PHE A 206 11.43 5.67 -15.48
N ASN A 207 10.26 6.09 -16.00
CA ASN A 207 10.08 7.29 -16.83
C ASN A 207 11.03 7.34 -18.06
N LEU A 208 11.21 6.21 -18.74
CA LEU A 208 12.01 6.10 -19.96
C LEU A 208 11.21 6.51 -21.20
N ASP A 209 11.90 6.67 -22.33
CA ASP A 209 11.26 6.97 -23.62
C ASP A 209 10.47 5.76 -24.14
N LEU A 210 9.16 5.93 -24.26
CA LEU A 210 8.21 4.89 -24.70
C LEU A 210 8.10 4.79 -26.23
N THR A 211 8.75 5.68 -27.00
CA THR A 211 8.56 5.80 -28.46
C THR A 211 8.83 4.49 -29.21
N THR A 212 9.86 3.74 -28.79
CA THR A 212 10.22 2.47 -29.45
C THR A 212 9.15 1.41 -29.21
N THR A 213 8.62 1.32 -27.98
CA THR A 213 7.57 0.37 -27.61
C THR A 213 6.24 0.73 -28.26
N GLN A 214 5.88 2.02 -28.25
CA GLN A 214 4.71 2.54 -28.96
C GLN A 214 4.76 2.20 -30.46
N SER A 215 5.93 2.37 -31.09
CA SER A 215 6.13 2.02 -32.50
C SER A 215 5.97 0.52 -32.76
N ALA A 216 6.51 -0.34 -31.88
CA ALA A 216 6.37 -1.79 -32.00
C ALA A 216 4.91 -2.24 -31.88
N LEU A 217 4.17 -1.70 -30.91
CA LEU A 217 2.76 -2.01 -30.65
C LEU A 217 1.85 -1.64 -31.83
N SER A 218 2.18 -0.62 -32.61
CA SER A 218 1.36 -0.18 -33.75
C SER A 218 1.17 -1.24 -34.85
N GLY A 219 2.06 -2.25 -34.89
CA GLY A 219 1.99 -3.35 -35.86
C GLY A 219 1.24 -4.59 -35.36
N PHE A 220 0.77 -4.61 -34.12
CA PHE A 220 0.12 -5.79 -33.54
C PHE A 220 -1.39 -5.78 -33.75
N GLU A 221 -1.89 -6.97 -34.10
CA GLU A 221 -3.31 -7.28 -34.21
C GLU A 221 -3.70 -8.26 -33.10
N VAL A 222 -4.98 -8.28 -32.74
CA VAL A 222 -5.50 -9.17 -31.71
C VAL A 222 -5.46 -10.62 -32.19
N MET A 223 -4.54 -11.43 -31.66
CA MET A 223 -4.40 -12.84 -32.03
C MET A 223 -5.22 -13.81 -31.15
N GLY A 224 -5.69 -13.33 -30.00
CA GLY A 224 -6.47 -14.08 -29.03
C GLY A 224 -6.92 -13.21 -27.86
N THR A 225 -7.65 -13.79 -26.91
CA THR A 225 -8.23 -13.06 -25.78
C THR A 225 -7.17 -12.44 -24.87
N TYR A 226 -6.26 -13.25 -24.32
CA TYR A 226 -5.21 -12.79 -23.40
C TYR A 226 -4.23 -11.82 -24.07
N ASP A 227 -3.86 -12.09 -25.32
CA ASP A 227 -2.99 -11.23 -26.12
C ASP A 227 -3.66 -9.87 -26.38
N GLY A 228 -4.96 -9.85 -26.69
CA GLY A 228 -5.73 -8.62 -26.85
C GLY A 228 -5.82 -7.77 -25.58
N MET A 229 -5.97 -8.40 -24.41
CA MET A 229 -5.98 -7.70 -23.12
C MET A 229 -4.61 -7.11 -22.79
N ALA A 230 -3.53 -7.87 -23.03
CA ALA A 230 -2.17 -7.36 -22.89
C ALA A 230 -1.89 -6.20 -23.86
N LEU A 231 -2.35 -6.32 -25.11
CA LEU A 231 -2.21 -5.28 -26.12
C LEU A 231 -2.96 -4.00 -25.71
N LEU A 232 -4.19 -4.10 -25.21
CA LEU A 232 -4.96 -2.95 -24.77
C LEU A 232 -4.26 -2.23 -23.60
N ASN A 233 -3.84 -2.97 -22.57
CA ASN A 233 -3.12 -2.41 -21.43
C ASN A 233 -1.79 -1.76 -21.86
N ALA A 234 -1.04 -2.40 -22.76
CA ALA A 234 0.19 -1.81 -23.30
C ALA A 234 -0.09 -0.51 -24.06
N LEU A 235 -1.10 -0.48 -24.93
CA LEU A 235 -1.49 0.71 -25.68
C LEU A 235 -1.98 1.85 -24.77
N LEU A 236 -2.64 1.54 -23.66
CA LEU A 236 -3.02 2.55 -22.67
C LEU A 236 -1.78 3.17 -22.03
N LEU A 237 -0.83 2.33 -21.61
CA LEU A 237 0.38 2.76 -20.92
C LEU A 237 1.31 3.62 -21.79
N VAL A 238 1.44 3.30 -23.08
CA VAL A 238 2.32 4.04 -24.01
C VAL A 238 1.64 5.19 -24.74
N ASP A 239 0.40 5.53 -24.37
CA ASP A 239 -0.48 6.44 -25.11
C ASP A 239 -0.54 6.10 -26.62
N GLY A 240 -0.82 4.83 -26.91
CA GLY A 240 -1.01 4.31 -28.25
C GLY A 240 -2.21 4.91 -28.98
N SER A 241 -2.28 4.68 -30.30
CA SER A 241 -3.33 5.24 -31.17
C SER A 241 -4.74 4.93 -30.66
N GLN A 242 -5.58 5.96 -30.55
CA GLN A 242 -6.99 5.78 -30.15
C GLN A 242 -7.73 4.83 -31.10
N THR A 243 -7.50 4.93 -32.41
CA THR A 243 -8.10 4.02 -33.40
C THR A 243 -7.73 2.56 -33.14
N GLN A 244 -6.49 2.30 -32.73
CA GLN A 244 -6.04 0.95 -32.40
C GLN A 244 -6.68 0.47 -31.10
N LYS A 245 -6.70 1.32 -30.05
CA LYS A 245 -7.38 1.02 -28.78
C LYS A 245 -8.85 0.66 -29.00
N ASP A 246 -9.57 1.45 -29.80
CA ASP A 246 -10.99 1.20 -30.13
C ASP A 246 -11.18 -0.12 -30.88
N SER A 247 -10.28 -0.44 -31.82
CA SER A 247 -10.30 -1.70 -32.56
C SER A 247 -10.04 -2.91 -31.66
N VAL A 248 -9.08 -2.80 -30.75
CA VAL A 248 -8.77 -3.87 -29.78
C VAL A 248 -9.93 -4.03 -28.79
N LEU A 249 -10.47 -2.95 -28.26
CA LEU A 249 -11.64 -2.97 -27.37
C LEU A 249 -12.84 -3.65 -28.03
N SER A 250 -13.14 -3.30 -29.28
CA SER A 250 -14.23 -3.93 -30.04
C SER A 250 -14.02 -5.44 -30.22
N ALA A 251 -12.80 -5.88 -30.49
CA ALA A 251 -12.46 -7.30 -30.58
C ALA A 251 -12.64 -8.01 -29.23
N LEU A 252 -12.21 -7.39 -28.13
CA LEU A 252 -12.38 -7.94 -26.77
C LEU A 252 -13.85 -8.10 -26.39
N LEU A 253 -14.69 -7.10 -26.69
CA LEU A 253 -16.14 -7.17 -26.44
C LEU A 253 -16.80 -8.28 -27.27
N THR A 254 -16.36 -8.48 -28.52
CA THR A 254 -16.83 -9.61 -29.35
C THR A 254 -16.46 -10.96 -28.72
N PHE A 255 -15.28 -11.09 -28.13
CA PHE A 255 -14.89 -12.32 -27.43
C PHE A 255 -15.72 -12.58 -26.19
N ALA A 256 -16.07 -11.54 -25.42
CA ALA A 256 -16.89 -11.67 -24.22
C ALA A 256 -18.27 -12.29 -24.54
N GLU A 257 -18.83 -12.03 -25.71
CA GLU A 257 -20.09 -12.64 -26.17
C GLU A 257 -19.97 -14.14 -26.47
N GLY A 258 -18.79 -14.60 -26.88
CA GLY A 258 -18.57 -15.95 -27.44
C GLY A 258 -18.45 -17.08 -26.40
N GLN A 259 -18.16 -16.75 -25.14
CA GLN A 259 -18.02 -17.68 -23.98
C GLN A 259 -17.07 -18.88 -24.12
N SER A 260 -16.40 -19.08 -25.26
CA SER A 260 -15.58 -20.27 -25.53
C SER A 260 -14.24 -20.32 -24.80
N TYR A 261 -13.86 -19.25 -24.12
CA TYR A 261 -12.58 -19.07 -23.43
C TYR A 261 -12.78 -18.63 -21.96
N LEU A 262 -13.98 -18.86 -21.42
CA LEU A 262 -14.35 -18.35 -20.12
C LEU A 262 -13.69 -19.21 -19.03
N ASP A 263 -12.77 -18.59 -18.30
CA ASP A 263 -12.27 -19.02 -17.01
C ASP A 263 -12.08 -17.79 -16.10
N ALA A 264 -11.82 -18.02 -14.82
CA ALA A 264 -11.78 -16.94 -13.85
C ALA A 264 -10.61 -15.96 -14.08
N ASP A 265 -9.48 -16.45 -14.62
CA ASP A 265 -8.35 -15.60 -14.99
C ASP A 265 -8.72 -14.67 -16.15
N TYR A 266 -9.39 -15.21 -17.18
CA TYR A 266 -9.92 -14.42 -18.29
C TYR A 266 -10.89 -13.34 -17.78
N ALA A 267 -11.81 -13.70 -16.89
CA ALA A 267 -12.76 -12.74 -16.31
C ALA A 267 -12.05 -11.63 -15.52
N GLY A 268 -11.11 -11.98 -14.63
CA GLY A 268 -10.33 -11.00 -13.85
C GLY A 268 -9.49 -10.08 -14.74
N MET A 269 -8.78 -10.64 -15.73
CA MET A 269 -7.98 -9.86 -16.67
C MET A 269 -8.83 -8.98 -17.58
N MET A 270 -10.04 -9.42 -17.96
CA MET A 270 -10.96 -8.61 -18.74
C MET A 270 -11.47 -7.43 -17.92
N LEU A 271 -11.84 -7.65 -16.64
CA LEU A 271 -12.19 -6.56 -15.74
C LEU A 271 -11.05 -5.54 -15.61
N LEU A 272 -9.81 -5.99 -15.46
CA LEU A 272 -8.65 -5.09 -15.44
C LEU A 272 -8.52 -4.28 -16.75
N ALA A 273 -8.56 -4.94 -17.90
CA ALA A 273 -8.41 -4.31 -19.21
C ALA A 273 -9.53 -3.30 -19.54
N LEU A 274 -10.75 -3.57 -19.05
CA LEU A 274 -11.90 -2.68 -19.22
C LEU A 274 -11.97 -1.54 -18.20
N SER A 275 -11.12 -1.52 -17.16
CA SER A 275 -11.19 -0.49 -16.10
C SER A 275 -11.13 0.97 -16.59
N PRO A 276 -10.36 1.35 -17.63
CA PRO A 276 -10.37 2.73 -18.13
C PRO A 276 -11.65 3.09 -18.90
N TYR A 277 -12.45 2.07 -19.24
CA TYR A 277 -13.68 2.16 -20.02
C TYR A 277 -14.92 1.83 -19.17
N LYS A 278 -14.79 1.80 -17.85
CA LYS A 278 -15.88 1.38 -16.94
C LYS A 278 -17.11 2.29 -16.95
N ASP A 279 -17.00 3.51 -17.48
CA ASP A 279 -18.12 4.45 -17.63
C ASP A 279 -18.69 4.45 -19.06
N ASP A 280 -18.09 3.68 -19.97
CA ASP A 280 -18.65 3.47 -21.30
C ASP A 280 -19.82 2.48 -21.24
N SER A 281 -20.98 2.89 -21.76
CA SER A 281 -22.14 2.03 -21.93
C SER A 281 -21.85 0.75 -22.71
N SER A 282 -20.86 0.75 -23.62
CA SER A 282 -20.50 -0.40 -24.45
C SER A 282 -19.85 -1.53 -23.67
N THR A 283 -19.25 -1.24 -22.52
CA THR A 283 -18.50 -2.22 -21.70
C THR A 283 -19.30 -2.78 -20.54
N GLN A 284 -20.41 -2.15 -20.15
CA GLN A 284 -21.21 -2.52 -18.97
C GLN A 284 -21.64 -3.99 -18.99
N ASN A 285 -22.19 -4.45 -20.11
CA ASN A 285 -22.64 -5.84 -20.23
C ASN A 285 -21.49 -6.84 -20.06
N ALA A 286 -20.30 -6.50 -20.57
CA ALA A 286 -19.13 -7.35 -20.42
C ALA A 286 -18.65 -7.36 -18.96
N ILE A 287 -18.60 -6.20 -18.31
CA ILE A 287 -18.21 -6.07 -16.89
C ILE A 287 -19.19 -6.86 -16.01
N GLU A 288 -20.50 -6.67 -16.18
CA GLU A 288 -21.55 -7.38 -15.44
C GLU A 288 -21.40 -8.90 -15.63
N PHE A 289 -21.29 -9.35 -16.87
CA PHE A 289 -21.11 -10.77 -17.20
C PHE A 289 -19.86 -11.37 -16.53
N MET A 290 -18.71 -10.67 -16.56
CA MET A 290 -17.49 -11.17 -15.91
C MET A 290 -17.65 -11.23 -14.40
N THR A 291 -18.31 -10.24 -13.77
CA THR A 291 -18.56 -10.27 -12.32
C THR A 291 -19.51 -11.41 -11.92
N GLU A 292 -20.58 -11.65 -12.68
CA GLU A 292 -21.50 -12.76 -12.42
C GLU A 292 -20.79 -14.11 -12.60
N TYR A 293 -19.94 -14.23 -13.62
CA TYR A 293 -19.16 -15.44 -13.83
C TYR A 293 -18.19 -15.70 -12.67
N ILE A 294 -17.44 -14.68 -12.24
CA ILE A 294 -16.53 -14.79 -11.08
C ILE A 294 -17.29 -15.26 -9.84
N GLN A 295 -18.47 -14.67 -9.55
CA GLN A 295 -19.29 -15.07 -8.41
C GLN A 295 -19.69 -16.54 -8.46
N SER A 296 -19.88 -17.11 -9.66
CA SER A 296 -20.20 -18.53 -9.83
C SER A 296 -19.03 -19.49 -9.60
N GLU A 297 -17.80 -18.98 -9.63
CA GLU A 297 -16.56 -19.77 -9.45
C GLU A 297 -15.96 -19.61 -8.04
N LEU A 298 -16.61 -18.88 -7.13
CA LEU A 298 -16.14 -18.69 -5.77
C LEU A 298 -16.27 -19.99 -4.94
N THR A 299 -15.27 -20.23 -4.10
CA THR A 299 -15.25 -21.30 -3.10
C THR A 299 -14.70 -20.76 -1.78
N VAL A 300 -14.84 -21.52 -0.69
CA VAL A 300 -14.21 -21.18 0.61
C VAL A 300 -12.69 -21.11 0.53
N ASP A 301 -12.09 -21.83 -0.42
CA ASP A 301 -10.63 -21.93 -0.61
C ASP A 301 -10.11 -20.93 -1.67
N GLY A 302 -10.96 -20.02 -2.18
CA GLY A 302 -10.61 -19.06 -3.22
C GLY A 302 -11.39 -19.28 -4.51
N VAL A 303 -10.81 -18.88 -5.65
CA VAL A 303 -11.49 -18.94 -6.95
C VAL A 303 -11.17 -20.24 -7.68
N ASN A 304 -12.20 -20.99 -8.03
CA ASN A 304 -12.09 -22.19 -8.84
C ASN A 304 -11.71 -21.85 -10.29
N ALA A 305 -10.56 -22.37 -10.72
CA ALA A 305 -10.13 -22.30 -12.11
C ALA A 305 -9.30 -23.55 -12.42
N TYR A 306 -9.35 -24.01 -13.67
CA TYR A 306 -8.62 -25.22 -14.09
C TYR A 306 -8.93 -26.47 -13.24
N GLY A 307 -10.11 -26.52 -12.62
CA GLY A 307 -10.60 -27.64 -11.81
C GLY A 307 -10.31 -27.58 -10.31
N SER A 308 -9.71 -26.49 -9.81
CA SER A 308 -9.43 -26.31 -8.38
C SER A 308 -9.29 -24.84 -7.98
N ALA A 309 -9.61 -24.52 -6.73
CA ALA A 309 -9.24 -23.23 -6.16
C ALA A 309 -7.71 -23.06 -6.11
N ASN A 310 -7.21 -21.89 -6.51
CA ASN A 310 -5.76 -21.62 -6.54
C ASN A 310 -5.43 -20.14 -6.33
N ALA A 311 -4.20 -19.87 -5.89
CA ALA A 311 -3.73 -18.53 -5.55
C ALA A 311 -3.66 -17.58 -6.75
N SER A 312 -3.12 -18.03 -7.89
CA SER A 312 -2.96 -17.18 -9.08
C SER A 312 -4.29 -16.68 -9.63
N SER A 313 -5.29 -17.56 -9.77
CA SER A 313 -6.61 -17.16 -10.29
C SER A 313 -7.37 -16.28 -9.29
N THR A 314 -7.22 -16.57 -7.99
CA THR A 314 -7.76 -15.70 -6.92
C THR A 314 -7.16 -14.30 -6.99
N ALA A 315 -5.84 -14.21 -7.19
CA ALA A 315 -5.13 -12.95 -7.35
C ALA A 315 -5.57 -12.18 -8.60
N SER A 316 -5.67 -12.85 -9.76
CA SER A 316 -6.17 -12.26 -11.01
C SER A 316 -7.55 -11.62 -10.84
N VAL A 317 -8.46 -12.32 -10.14
CA VAL A 317 -9.81 -11.82 -9.84
C VAL A 317 -9.75 -10.60 -8.91
N ILE A 318 -8.98 -10.64 -7.83
CA ILE A 318 -8.86 -9.50 -6.90
C ILE A 318 -8.36 -8.25 -7.64
N ILE A 319 -7.32 -8.38 -8.47
CA ILE A 319 -6.78 -7.26 -9.26
C ILE A 319 -7.86 -6.70 -10.19
N GLY A 320 -8.62 -7.56 -10.88
CA GLY A 320 -9.71 -7.14 -11.76
C GLY A 320 -10.85 -6.42 -11.03
N LEU A 321 -11.28 -6.93 -9.88
CA LEU A 321 -12.33 -6.32 -9.06
C LEU A 321 -11.91 -4.94 -8.54
N VAL A 322 -10.70 -4.85 -7.99
CA VAL A 322 -10.14 -3.59 -7.48
C VAL A 322 -10.01 -2.56 -8.61
N ALA A 323 -9.62 -2.97 -9.82
CA ALA A 323 -9.58 -2.10 -10.99
C ALA A 323 -10.96 -1.55 -11.39
N GLN A 324 -12.04 -2.22 -11.00
CA GLN A 324 -13.42 -1.74 -11.18
C GLN A 324 -13.96 -0.97 -9.97
N GLY A 325 -13.19 -0.87 -8.89
CA GLY A 325 -13.62 -0.25 -7.63
C GLY A 325 -14.51 -1.15 -6.77
N ILE A 326 -14.52 -2.45 -7.07
CA ILE A 326 -15.34 -3.44 -6.38
C ILE A 326 -14.55 -4.03 -5.21
N ASN A 327 -15.16 -4.03 -4.01
CA ASN A 327 -14.51 -4.52 -2.80
C ASN A 327 -14.42 -6.05 -2.81
N PRO A 328 -13.21 -6.65 -2.87
CA PRO A 328 -13.04 -8.11 -2.84
C PRO A 328 -13.43 -8.73 -1.49
N ARG A 329 -13.59 -7.92 -0.44
CA ARG A 329 -14.06 -8.34 0.89
C ARG A 329 -15.57 -8.21 1.12
N SER A 330 -16.34 -7.83 0.09
CA SER A 330 -17.79 -7.67 0.22
C SER A 330 -18.52 -9.02 0.25
N GLU A 331 -19.74 -9.04 0.79
CA GLU A 331 -20.57 -10.25 0.88
C GLU A 331 -20.76 -10.97 -0.48
N ALA A 332 -20.76 -10.22 -1.59
CA ALA A 332 -20.87 -10.78 -2.93
C ALA A 332 -19.65 -11.62 -3.35
N TYR A 333 -18.53 -11.45 -2.67
CA TYR A 333 -17.27 -12.16 -2.91
C TYR A 333 -16.82 -12.96 -1.69
N ALA A 334 -17.78 -13.41 -0.88
CA ALA A 334 -17.54 -14.24 0.30
C ALA A 334 -18.34 -15.54 0.25
N ILE A 335 -17.71 -16.66 0.60
CA ILE A 335 -18.34 -17.97 0.73
C ILE A 335 -18.18 -18.44 2.16
N GLU A 336 -19.30 -18.79 2.81
CA GLU A 336 -19.33 -19.20 4.22
C GLU A 336 -18.67 -18.20 5.19
N GLY A 337 -18.68 -16.91 4.84
CA GLY A 337 -18.08 -15.84 5.64
C GLY A 337 -16.59 -15.62 5.41
N ILE A 338 -15.96 -16.35 4.48
CA ILE A 338 -14.58 -16.17 4.05
C ILE A 338 -14.59 -15.37 2.75
N ASP A 339 -13.99 -14.19 2.77
CA ASP A 339 -13.86 -13.34 1.58
C ASP A 339 -12.63 -13.66 0.72
N LEU A 340 -12.51 -13.03 -0.47
CA LEU A 340 -11.41 -13.32 -1.40
C LEU A 340 -10.03 -12.97 -0.85
N ILE A 341 -9.90 -11.93 -0.01
CA ILE A 341 -8.62 -11.59 0.59
C ILE A 341 -8.26 -12.67 1.61
N GLU A 342 -9.18 -13.02 2.50
CA GLU A 342 -8.99 -14.10 3.47
C GLU A 342 -8.62 -15.44 2.79
N ALA A 343 -9.32 -15.79 1.71
CA ALA A 343 -9.02 -16.97 0.92
C ALA A 343 -7.62 -16.91 0.28
N LEU A 344 -7.22 -15.78 -0.30
CA LEU A 344 -5.86 -15.61 -0.86
C LEU A 344 -4.79 -15.76 0.23
N LEU A 345 -5.03 -15.21 1.42
CA LEU A 345 -4.11 -15.32 2.56
C LEU A 345 -3.93 -16.75 3.09
N ALA A 346 -4.81 -17.69 2.73
CA ALA A 346 -4.66 -19.11 3.07
C ALA A 346 -3.56 -19.81 2.25
N PHE A 347 -3.21 -19.26 1.08
CA PHE A 347 -2.12 -19.77 0.24
C PHE A 347 -0.74 -19.25 0.65
N GLU A 348 -0.66 -18.34 1.61
CA GLU A 348 0.59 -17.72 2.02
C GLU A 348 1.49 -18.67 2.83
N ILE A 349 2.78 -18.68 2.49
CA ILE A 349 3.85 -19.38 3.19
C ILE A 349 5.09 -18.46 3.27
N ASN A 350 5.35 -17.90 4.46
CA ASN A 350 6.50 -17.05 4.76
C ASN A 350 6.70 -15.85 3.81
N GLY A 351 5.62 -15.16 3.42
CA GLY A 351 5.60 -14.02 2.51
C GLY A 351 5.57 -14.38 1.02
N ALA A 352 5.51 -15.66 0.67
CA ALA A 352 5.32 -16.17 -0.69
C ALA A 352 4.02 -16.98 -0.77
N PHE A 353 3.64 -17.49 -1.95
CA PHE A 353 2.35 -18.16 -2.14
C PHE A 353 2.50 -19.49 -2.86
N GLN A 354 1.88 -20.52 -2.31
CA GLN A 354 1.67 -21.80 -3.00
C GLN A 354 0.60 -21.66 -4.10
N TRP A 355 0.59 -22.56 -5.08
CA TRP A 355 -0.45 -22.54 -6.11
C TRP A 355 -1.76 -23.10 -5.58
N GLN A 356 -1.74 -24.32 -5.03
CA GLN A 356 -2.88 -24.99 -4.39
C GLN A 356 -2.62 -25.21 -2.90
N LEU A 357 -3.68 -25.26 -2.06
CA LEU A 357 -3.55 -25.53 -0.62
C LEU A 357 -2.91 -26.89 -0.28
N SER A 358 -2.90 -27.81 -1.24
CA SER A 358 -2.26 -29.13 -1.10
C SER A 358 -0.76 -29.12 -1.38
N ASP A 359 -0.22 -28.03 -1.92
CA ASP A 359 1.20 -27.94 -2.23
C ASP A 359 2.04 -27.75 -0.95
N GLU A 360 3.28 -28.25 -0.95
CA GLU A 360 4.16 -28.11 0.21
C GLU A 360 5.11 -26.92 0.10
N GLN A 361 5.19 -26.30 -1.09
CA GLN A 361 6.15 -25.26 -1.42
C GLN A 361 5.47 -24.09 -2.12
N ALA A 362 5.99 -22.89 -1.89
CA ALA A 362 5.57 -21.71 -2.63
C ALA A 362 5.91 -21.85 -4.12
N ASP A 363 4.97 -21.43 -4.97
CA ASP A 363 5.19 -21.26 -6.39
C ASP A 363 5.75 -19.84 -6.63
N MET A 364 7.07 -19.77 -6.63
CA MET A 364 7.84 -18.54 -6.82
C MET A 364 7.79 -18.01 -8.27
N MET A 365 7.35 -18.81 -9.23
CA MET A 365 7.40 -18.39 -10.64
C MET A 365 6.09 -17.74 -11.08
N PHE A 366 4.96 -18.19 -10.53
CA PHE A 366 3.65 -17.78 -11.04
C PHE A 366 2.72 -17.23 -9.95
N SER A 367 2.42 -18.03 -8.91
CA SER A 367 1.44 -17.65 -7.89
C SER A 367 1.92 -16.50 -7.00
N THR A 368 3.17 -16.54 -6.58
CA THR A 368 3.76 -15.55 -5.68
C THR A 368 3.74 -14.10 -6.21
N PRO A 369 4.26 -13.79 -7.43
CA PRO A 369 4.24 -12.42 -7.92
C PRO A 369 2.81 -11.88 -8.12
N GLN A 370 1.88 -12.71 -8.58
CA GLN A 370 0.49 -12.30 -8.79
C GLN A 370 -0.24 -12.05 -7.46
N ALA A 371 -0.09 -12.93 -6.48
CA ALA A 371 -0.70 -12.78 -5.16
C ALA A 371 -0.15 -11.55 -4.42
N PHE A 372 1.17 -11.31 -4.49
CA PHE A 372 1.77 -10.09 -3.97
C PHE A 372 1.14 -8.84 -4.60
N SER A 373 1.00 -8.81 -5.92
CA SER A 373 0.38 -7.69 -6.63
C SER A 373 -1.09 -7.50 -6.31
N ALA A 374 -1.84 -8.58 -6.09
CA ALA A 374 -3.23 -8.51 -5.65
C ALA A 374 -3.35 -7.87 -4.26
N LEU A 375 -2.46 -8.25 -3.33
CA LEU A 375 -2.42 -7.63 -2.00
C LEU A 375 -2.03 -6.16 -2.05
N VAL A 376 -1.05 -5.78 -2.88
CA VAL A 376 -0.67 -4.37 -3.06
C VAL A 376 -1.81 -3.56 -3.67
N ALA A 377 -2.45 -4.06 -4.74
CA ALA A 377 -3.60 -3.39 -5.34
C ALA A 377 -4.74 -3.23 -4.32
N TYR A 378 -5.03 -4.26 -3.54
CA TYR A 378 -6.04 -4.22 -2.48
C TYR A 378 -5.68 -3.22 -1.37
N LYS A 379 -4.43 -3.20 -0.89
CA LYS A 379 -3.96 -2.24 0.13
C LYS A 379 -4.21 -0.80 -0.34
N ILE A 380 -3.78 -0.46 -1.56
CA ILE A 380 -3.93 0.90 -2.09
C ILE A 380 -5.42 1.26 -2.25
N TYR A 381 -6.23 0.33 -2.74
CA TYR A 381 -7.68 0.48 -2.84
C TYR A 381 -8.35 0.70 -1.48
N ARG A 382 -7.96 -0.07 -0.46
CA ARG A 382 -8.49 -0.01 0.90
C ARG A 382 -8.14 1.31 1.60
N ASP A 383 -6.90 1.74 1.41
CA ASP A 383 -6.30 2.87 2.12
C ASP A 383 -6.71 4.24 1.54
N VAL A 384 -7.48 4.27 0.45
CA VAL A 384 -8.10 5.49 -0.07
C VAL A 384 -9.58 5.55 0.29
N ARG A 385 -10.00 6.67 0.90
CA ARG A 385 -11.38 6.86 1.37
C ARG A 385 -12.39 6.69 0.24
N GLY A 386 -13.40 5.87 0.48
CA GLY A 386 -14.45 5.57 -0.50
C GLY A 386 -14.07 4.48 -1.49
N ASN A 387 -12.88 3.89 -1.35
CA ASN A 387 -12.39 2.75 -2.10
C ASN A 387 -12.59 2.91 -3.62
N PRO A 388 -11.97 3.94 -4.23
CA PRO A 388 -12.10 4.18 -5.65
C PRO A 388 -11.44 3.07 -6.46
N ALA A 389 -11.88 2.89 -7.71
CA ALA A 389 -11.23 2.01 -8.67
C ALA A 389 -9.73 2.27 -8.76
N PHE A 390 -8.93 1.19 -8.72
CA PHE A 390 -7.48 1.26 -8.74
C PHE A 390 -6.90 0.26 -9.74
N ASN A 391 -6.31 0.78 -10.83
CA ASN A 391 -5.64 -0.04 -11.83
C ASN A 391 -4.14 -0.11 -11.50
N LEU A 392 -3.64 -1.33 -11.26
CA LEU A 392 -2.24 -1.58 -10.90
C LEU A 392 -1.24 -1.01 -11.92
N PHE A 393 -1.63 -0.94 -13.19
CA PHE A 393 -0.77 -0.52 -14.30
C PHE A 393 -1.01 0.93 -14.75
N ASP A 394 -1.74 1.76 -13.99
CA ASP A 394 -1.93 3.18 -14.30
C ASP A 394 -0.91 4.04 -13.56
N PHE A 395 0.19 4.42 -14.22
CA PHE A 395 1.25 5.30 -13.70
C PHE A 395 2.17 5.92 -14.75
#